data_AF-A0A9X1CXZ6-F1
#
_entry.id   AF-A0A9X1CXZ6-F1
#
_cell.length_a   1.000
_cell.length_b   1.000
_cell.length_c   1.000
_cell.angle_alpha   90.00
_cell.angle_beta   90.00
_cell.angle_gamma   90.00
#
_symmetry.space_group_name_H-M   'P 1'
#
loop_
_entity.id
_entity.type
_entity.pdbx_description
1 polymer ?
#
loop_
_entity_poly.entity_id
_entity_poly.type
_entity_poly.pdbx_seq_one_letter_code
_entity_poly.pdbx_strand_id
1 'polypeptide(L)'
;MSKIFFTSDLHFSHKNIAKFCPQFRPFGNIADMDEYLIETWNNTVSPDDEVYNLGDLSFAHDIKKIAAVLSRLNGKHHLIYGNHDDIVRRHNKYLFETVKHDGHPLLSSARTYRKLQLDEIDNTLILFHYPINEWDGCHKGWYHLYGHLHDRLAEIPGRALNVGFDLHGRFLTPQDIDGFLSPLPKISYFGENPTVPSQIETAKDFVAHRLQAINNL
;
A
#
# COMPACT_ATOMS: atom_id res chain seq x y z
N MET A 1 24.69 -3.57 -1.78
CA MET A 1 23.53 -3.41 -2.68
C MET A 1 22.40 -2.83 -1.85
N SER A 2 21.70 -1.83 -2.36
CA SER A 2 20.52 -1.27 -1.69
C SER A 2 19.43 -2.33 -1.60
N LYS A 3 18.67 -2.34 -0.51
CA LYS A 3 17.51 -3.20 -0.31
C LYS A 3 16.22 -2.46 -0.65
N ILE A 4 15.16 -3.23 -0.91
CA ILE A 4 13.81 -2.72 -1.14
C ILE A 4 12.92 -3.21 0.00
N PHE A 5 12.09 -2.32 0.52
CA PHE A 5 11.11 -2.62 1.57
C PHE A 5 9.71 -2.14 1.18
N PHE A 6 8.70 -2.86 1.68
CA PHE A 6 7.29 -2.55 1.50
C PHE A 6 6.60 -2.42 2.86
N THR A 7 5.75 -1.41 2.99
CA THR A 7 4.88 -1.19 4.15
C THR A 7 3.64 -0.40 3.74
N SER A 8 2.69 -0.19 4.64
CA SER A 8 1.54 0.69 4.47
C SER A 8 0.98 1.10 5.83
N ASP A 9 0.12 2.12 5.85
CA ASP A 9 -0.73 2.46 6.98
C ASP A 9 0.07 2.86 8.23
N LEU A 10 1.21 3.54 8.06
CA LEU A 10 2.07 3.97 9.19
C LEU A 10 1.35 4.95 10.11
N HIS A 11 0.42 5.76 9.60
CA HIS A 11 -0.47 6.59 10.41
C HIS A 11 0.23 7.43 11.49
N PHE A 12 1.36 8.04 11.15
CA PHE A 12 2.01 9.00 12.05
C PHE A 12 1.02 10.05 12.54
N SER A 13 1.12 10.47 13.80
CA SER A 13 0.21 11.43 14.42
C SER A 13 -1.26 11.00 14.58
N HIS A 14 -1.59 9.71 14.43
CA HIS A 14 -2.96 9.21 14.57
C HIS A 14 -3.24 8.64 15.97
N LYS A 15 -3.77 9.45 16.91
CA LYS A 15 -4.01 9.00 18.31
C LYS A 15 -4.85 7.71 18.43
N ASN A 16 -5.88 7.55 17.58
CA ASN A 16 -6.85 6.48 17.76
C ASN A 16 -6.42 5.17 17.09
N ILE A 17 -5.42 5.16 16.21
CA ILE A 17 -5.03 3.93 15.50
C ILE A 17 -4.57 2.83 16.46
N ALA A 18 -3.85 3.21 17.52
CA ALA A 18 -3.41 2.29 18.57
C ALA A 18 -4.57 1.58 19.30
N LYS A 19 -5.80 2.13 19.27
CA LYS A 19 -6.98 1.46 19.83
C LYS A 19 -7.55 0.42 18.87
N PHE A 20 -7.45 0.66 17.57
CA PHE A 20 -7.97 -0.23 16.54
C PHE A 20 -6.99 -1.37 16.23
N CYS A 21 -5.69 -1.07 16.23
CA CYS A 21 -4.61 -2.01 15.93
C CYS A 21 -3.54 -2.02 17.05
N PRO A 22 -3.89 -2.42 18.29
CA PRO A 22 -2.98 -2.35 19.45
C PRO A 22 -1.78 -3.30 19.38
N GLN A 23 -1.83 -4.34 18.53
CA GLN A 23 -0.92 -5.48 18.48
C GLN A 23 0.52 -5.04 18.19
N PHE A 24 0.68 -4.09 17.28
CA PHE A 24 1.98 -3.48 16.93
C PHE A 24 2.04 -1.99 17.29
N ARG A 25 1.06 -1.50 18.06
CA ARG A 25 0.99 -0.11 18.53
C ARG A 25 0.55 -0.01 19.99
N PRO A 26 1.26 -0.63 20.94
CA PRO A 26 0.86 -0.66 22.36
C PRO A 26 1.16 0.66 23.09
N PHE A 27 0.81 1.82 22.50
CA PHE A 27 1.17 3.15 23.01
C PHE A 27 -0.05 3.96 23.43
N GLY A 28 0.06 4.63 24.58
CA GLY A 28 -0.99 5.49 25.13
C GLY A 28 -0.99 6.93 24.58
N ASN A 29 0.07 7.35 23.89
CA ASN A 29 0.22 8.69 23.35
C ASN A 29 0.89 8.68 21.96
N ILE A 30 0.67 9.77 21.21
CA ILE A 30 1.18 9.92 19.84
C ILE A 30 2.71 10.01 19.81
N ALA A 31 3.32 10.71 20.76
CA ALA A 31 4.77 10.97 20.72
C ALA A 31 5.53 9.64 20.78
N ASP A 32 5.22 8.78 21.75
CA ASP A 32 5.88 7.48 21.89
C ASP A 32 5.64 6.58 20.67
N MET A 33 4.43 6.61 20.09
CA MET A 33 4.12 5.83 18.89
C MET A 33 4.90 6.34 17.66
N ASP A 34 4.95 7.65 17.44
CA ASP A 34 5.67 8.25 16.32
C ASP A 34 7.18 7.98 16.46
N GLU A 35 7.74 8.08 17.68
CA GLU A 35 9.14 7.73 17.96
C GLU A 35 9.43 6.25 17.71
N TYR A 36 8.57 5.35 18.19
CA TYR A 36 8.71 3.91 17.97
C TYR A 36 8.72 3.55 16.48
N LEU A 37 7.84 4.16 15.68
CA LEU A 37 7.80 3.92 14.24
C LEU A 37 9.05 4.47 13.53
N ILE A 38 9.55 5.63 13.96
CA ILE A 38 10.80 6.20 13.42
C ILE A 38 11.99 5.30 13.77
N GLU A 39 12.07 4.81 15.01
CA GLU A 39 13.11 3.87 15.43
C GLU A 39 13.04 2.56 14.65
N THR A 40 11.84 1.99 14.51
CA THR A 40 11.61 0.76 13.72
C THR A 40 12.02 0.95 12.27
N TRP A 41 11.68 2.09 11.67
CA TRP A 41 12.09 2.45 10.31
C TRP A 41 13.62 2.50 10.21
N ASN A 42 14.29 3.27 11.05
CA ASN A 42 15.73 3.52 10.94
C ASN A 42 16.59 2.33 11.36
N ASN A 43 16.08 1.41 12.18
CA ASN A 43 16.72 0.12 12.46
C ASN A 43 16.60 -0.87 11.29
N THR A 44 15.64 -0.66 10.39
CA THR A 44 15.38 -1.55 9.24
C THR A 44 16.00 -1.03 7.95
N VAL A 45 15.93 0.28 7.74
CA VAL A 45 16.21 0.96 6.47
C VAL A 45 17.50 1.76 6.58
N SER A 46 18.47 1.43 5.73
CA SER A 46 19.70 2.20 5.57
C SER A 46 19.48 3.42 4.66
N PRO A 47 20.34 4.45 4.71
CA PRO A 47 20.22 5.63 3.86
C PRO A 47 20.11 5.35 2.34
N ASP A 48 20.73 4.28 1.84
CA ASP A 48 20.72 3.94 0.41
C ASP A 48 19.54 3.05 -0.03
N ASP A 49 18.75 2.52 0.92
CA ASP A 49 17.65 1.59 0.67
C ASP A 49 16.41 2.29 0.10
N GLU A 50 15.52 1.54 -0.58
CA GLU A 50 14.24 2.02 -1.08
C GLU A 50 13.08 1.50 -0.22
N VAL A 51 12.11 2.37 0.05
CA VAL A 51 10.87 2.00 0.75
C VAL A 51 9.67 2.43 -0.07
N TYR A 52 8.83 1.47 -0.42
CA TYR A 52 7.52 1.69 -1.00
C TYR A 52 6.47 1.63 0.12
N ASN A 53 5.96 2.80 0.50
CA ASN A 53 4.88 2.92 1.47
C ASN A 53 3.55 3.02 0.72
N LEU A 54 2.65 2.07 0.96
CA LEU A 54 1.41 1.91 0.22
C LEU A 54 0.24 2.73 0.78
N GLY A 55 0.53 3.83 1.46
CA GLY A 55 -0.44 4.90 1.73
C GLY A 55 -0.67 5.13 3.21
N ASP A 56 -1.47 6.15 3.50
CA ASP A 56 -1.87 6.55 4.84
C ASP A 56 -0.63 6.79 5.74
N LEU A 57 0.28 7.62 5.23
CA LEU A 57 1.54 7.95 5.88
C LEU A 57 1.32 8.63 7.24
N SER A 58 0.47 9.64 7.27
CA SER A 58 0.27 10.49 8.44
C SER A 58 -1.16 11.01 8.52
N PHE A 59 -1.66 11.14 9.75
CA PHE A 59 -2.94 11.77 10.08
C PHE A 59 -2.77 13.25 10.51
N ALA A 60 -1.56 13.79 10.41
CA ALA A 60 -1.33 15.21 10.68
C ALA A 60 -1.95 16.08 9.58
N HIS A 61 -2.58 17.19 10.00
CA HIS A 61 -3.17 18.18 9.09
C HIS A 61 -2.22 19.33 8.75
N ASP A 62 -0.97 19.25 9.20
CA ASP A 62 0.07 20.25 9.01
C ASP A 62 1.26 19.62 8.27
N ILE A 63 1.56 20.14 7.08
CA ILE A 63 2.67 19.67 6.25
C ILE A 63 4.01 19.78 6.97
N LYS A 64 4.20 20.74 7.88
CA LYS A 64 5.45 20.86 8.65
C LYS A 64 5.65 19.70 9.61
N LYS A 65 4.58 19.18 10.21
CA LYS A 65 4.66 17.98 11.07
C LYS A 65 5.00 16.74 10.26
N ILE A 66 4.36 16.57 9.10
CA ILE A 66 4.66 15.47 8.18
C ILE A 66 6.13 15.53 7.73
N ALA A 67 6.59 16.71 7.32
CA ALA A 67 7.97 16.93 6.92
C ALA A 67 8.98 16.69 8.06
N ALA A 68 8.64 17.06 9.30
CA ALA A 68 9.48 16.80 10.46
C ALA A 68 9.64 15.31 10.78
N VAL A 69 8.61 14.49 10.50
CA VAL A 69 8.72 13.03 10.59
C VAL A 69 9.56 12.51 9.42
N LEU A 70 9.18 12.85 8.19
CA LEU A 70 9.88 12.39 6.98
C LEU A 70 11.37 12.72 6.99
N SER A 71 11.77 13.88 7.53
CA SER A 71 13.18 14.31 7.59
C SER A 71 14.06 13.42 8.46
N ARG A 72 13.45 12.60 9.32
CA ARG A 72 14.12 11.67 10.23
C ARG A 72 14.16 10.23 9.74
N LEU A 73 13.43 9.91 8.67
CA LEU A 73 13.37 8.56 8.12
C LEU A 73 14.51 8.35 7.11
N ASN A 74 15.29 7.29 7.25
CA ASN A 74 16.32 6.90 6.29
C ASN A 74 15.74 6.44 4.94
N GLY A 75 16.53 6.53 3.87
CA GLY A 75 16.23 5.85 2.62
C GLY A 75 15.40 6.65 1.62
N LYS A 76 15.24 6.11 0.42
CA LYS A 76 14.42 6.71 -0.64
C LYS A 76 12.97 6.31 -0.46
N HIS A 77 12.12 7.28 -0.16
CA HIS A 77 10.73 7.02 0.19
C HIS A 77 9.82 7.24 -1.02
N HIS A 78 9.19 6.16 -1.48
CA HIS A 78 8.19 6.16 -2.54
C HIS A 78 6.80 5.96 -1.93
N LEU A 79 5.95 6.99 -1.97
CA LEU A 79 4.58 6.91 -1.45
C LEU A 79 3.59 6.51 -2.56
N ILE A 80 2.74 5.52 -2.26
CA ILE A 80 1.54 5.22 -3.04
C ILE A 80 0.35 5.76 -2.25
N TYR A 81 -0.35 6.77 -2.76
CA TYR A 81 -1.34 7.50 -1.98
C TYR A 81 -2.48 6.63 -1.45
N GLY A 82 -2.77 6.77 -0.16
CA GLY A 82 -4.01 6.38 0.49
C GLY A 82 -5.01 7.54 0.68
N ASN A 83 -6.10 7.28 1.40
CA ASN A 83 -7.16 8.29 1.65
C ASN A 83 -6.72 9.41 2.59
N HIS A 84 -5.74 9.17 3.47
CA HIS A 84 -5.28 10.17 4.44
C HIS A 84 -4.15 11.06 3.93
N ASP A 85 -3.68 10.85 2.70
CA ASP A 85 -2.52 11.55 2.14
C ASP A 85 -2.83 12.85 1.39
N ASP A 86 -4.02 13.46 1.56
CA ASP A 86 -4.40 14.69 0.85
C ASP A 86 -3.42 15.86 1.09
N ILE A 87 -2.97 16.05 2.33
CA ILE A 87 -1.99 17.09 2.68
C ILE A 87 -0.70 16.86 1.92
N VAL A 88 -0.22 15.61 1.85
CA VAL A 88 0.99 15.23 1.09
C VAL A 88 0.78 15.55 -0.39
N ARG A 89 -0.36 15.13 -0.96
CA ARG A 89 -0.71 15.31 -2.37
C ARG A 89 -0.69 16.78 -2.79
N ARG A 90 -1.17 17.68 -1.94
CA ARG A 90 -1.16 19.14 -2.17
C ARG A 90 0.23 19.78 -2.06
N HIS A 91 1.21 19.10 -1.47
CA HIS A 91 2.54 19.66 -1.18
C HIS A 91 3.69 18.86 -1.80
N ASN A 92 3.43 18.06 -2.84
CA ASN A 92 4.45 17.26 -3.53
C ASN A 92 5.72 18.04 -3.87
N LYS A 93 5.60 19.24 -4.46
CA LYS A 93 6.76 20.06 -4.81
C LYS A 93 7.67 20.31 -3.61
N TYR A 94 7.08 20.74 -2.49
CA TYR A 94 7.81 20.98 -1.24
C TYR A 94 8.50 19.71 -0.73
N LEU A 95 7.82 18.55 -0.79
CA LEU A 95 8.36 17.28 -0.32
C LEU A 95 9.45 16.70 -1.24
N PHE A 96 9.40 16.99 -2.54
CA PHE A 96 10.39 16.51 -3.51
C PHE A 96 11.64 17.41 -3.57
N GLU A 97 11.51 18.68 -3.18
CA GLU A 97 12.62 19.65 -3.19
C GLU A 97 13.30 19.82 -1.82
N THR A 98 12.62 19.45 -0.73
CA THR A 98 13.22 19.50 0.62
C THR A 98 14.06 18.25 0.87
N VAL A 99 15.33 18.46 1.23
CA VAL A 99 16.32 17.40 1.44
C VAL A 99 16.39 17.02 2.92
N LYS A 100 16.48 15.72 3.19
CA LYS A 100 16.65 15.12 4.51
C LYS A 100 18.14 15.06 4.90
N HIS A 101 18.41 14.60 6.12
CA HIS A 101 19.77 14.43 6.64
C HIS A 101 20.62 13.41 5.85
N ASP A 102 19.99 12.45 5.18
CA ASP A 102 20.64 11.44 4.34
C ASP A 102 20.93 11.90 2.89
N GLY A 103 20.58 13.15 2.54
CA GLY A 103 20.79 13.71 1.22
C GLY A 103 19.69 13.38 0.20
N HIS A 104 18.67 12.59 0.57
CA HIS A 104 17.50 12.33 -0.28
C HIS A 104 16.38 13.36 -0.05
N PRO A 105 15.48 13.56 -1.03
CA PRO A 105 14.24 14.30 -0.80
C PRO A 105 13.39 13.69 0.32
N LEU A 106 12.50 14.47 0.95
CA LEU A 106 11.53 13.94 1.92
C LEU A 106 10.70 12.80 1.34
N LEU A 107 10.31 12.91 0.07
CA LEU A 107 9.77 11.82 -0.75
C LEU A 107 10.48 11.78 -2.10
N SER A 108 10.97 10.61 -2.51
CA SER A 108 11.57 10.38 -3.82
C SER A 108 10.52 10.28 -4.92
N SER A 109 9.31 9.83 -4.60
CA SER A 109 8.14 9.94 -5.48
C SER A 109 6.84 9.81 -4.71
N ALA A 110 5.74 10.33 -5.25
CA ALA A 110 4.40 10.05 -4.74
C ALA A 110 3.40 9.89 -5.90
N ARG A 111 2.58 8.84 -5.89
CA ARG A 111 1.62 8.54 -6.98
C ARG A 111 0.46 7.67 -6.48
N THR A 112 -0.63 7.61 -7.23
CA THR A 112 -1.77 6.75 -6.83
C THR A 112 -1.52 5.27 -7.12
N TYR A 113 -0.81 4.94 -8.19
CA TYR A 113 -0.62 3.56 -8.65
C TYR A 113 0.81 3.36 -9.15
N ARG A 114 1.42 2.21 -8.88
CA ARG A 114 2.77 1.88 -9.38
C ARG A 114 2.84 0.43 -9.85
N LYS A 115 3.33 0.26 -11.07
CA LYS A 115 3.86 -1.01 -11.57
C LYS A 115 5.37 -1.04 -11.37
N LEU A 116 5.88 -2.10 -10.78
CA LEU A 116 7.29 -2.27 -10.43
C LEU A 116 7.74 -3.68 -10.83
N GLN A 117 8.71 -3.80 -11.74
CA GLN A 117 9.38 -5.07 -11.99
C GLN A 117 10.49 -5.22 -10.95
N LEU A 118 10.56 -6.39 -10.31
CA LEU A 118 11.62 -6.74 -9.37
C LEU A 118 12.39 -7.95 -9.92
N ASP A 119 13.68 -7.76 -10.11
CA ASP A 119 14.58 -8.82 -10.59
C ASP A 119 14.83 -9.87 -9.49
N GLU A 120 14.77 -9.45 -8.21
CA GLU A 120 15.07 -10.31 -7.05
C GLU A 120 14.09 -11.45 -6.84
N ILE A 121 12.91 -11.38 -7.47
CA ILE A 121 11.86 -12.41 -7.40
C ILE A 121 11.26 -12.73 -8.77
N ASP A 122 11.86 -12.24 -9.86
CA ASP A 122 11.40 -12.41 -11.25
C ASP A 122 9.88 -12.16 -11.41
N ASN A 123 9.39 -11.07 -10.82
CA ASN A 123 7.95 -10.76 -10.81
C ASN A 123 7.66 -9.28 -10.94
N THR A 124 6.45 -8.98 -11.40
CA THR A 124 5.92 -7.61 -11.44
C THR A 124 4.94 -7.40 -10.27
N LEU A 125 5.15 -6.32 -9.55
CA LEU A 125 4.28 -5.84 -8.47
C LEU A 125 3.39 -4.72 -8.98
N ILE A 126 2.11 -4.79 -8.59
CA ILE A 126 1.10 -3.76 -8.73
C ILE A 126 0.79 -3.19 -7.35
N LEU A 127 1.31 -1.99 -7.10
CA LEU A 127 1.13 -1.27 -5.85
C LEU A 127 -0.05 -0.31 -5.97
N PHE A 128 -1.04 -0.49 -5.11
CA PHE A 128 -2.19 0.40 -4.98
C PHE A 128 -2.73 0.31 -3.55
N HIS A 129 -3.01 1.44 -2.90
CA HIS A 129 -3.41 1.45 -1.50
C HIS A 129 -4.66 0.60 -1.23
N TYR A 130 -5.67 0.72 -2.09
CA TYR A 130 -6.89 -0.05 -1.95
C TYR A 130 -6.74 -1.45 -2.56
N PRO A 131 -7.30 -2.49 -1.92
CA PRO A 131 -7.44 -3.79 -2.56
C PRO A 131 -8.34 -3.67 -3.78
N ILE A 132 -7.88 -4.18 -4.92
CA ILE A 132 -8.67 -4.27 -6.16
C ILE A 132 -8.78 -5.72 -6.60
N ASN A 133 -9.99 -6.12 -6.97
CA ASN A 133 -10.29 -7.49 -7.40
C ASN A 133 -9.65 -7.84 -8.75
N GLU A 134 -9.36 -6.83 -9.56
CA GLU A 134 -8.77 -6.96 -10.89
C GLU A 134 -7.61 -5.97 -11.02
N TRP A 135 -6.38 -6.48 -11.18
CA TRP A 135 -5.18 -5.66 -11.36
C TRP A 135 -4.43 -6.05 -12.64
N ASP A 136 -3.58 -5.15 -13.15
CA ASP A 136 -2.76 -5.45 -14.34
C ASP A 136 -1.95 -6.74 -14.12
N GLY A 137 -2.08 -7.70 -15.05
CA GLY A 137 -1.33 -8.96 -15.05
C GLY A 137 -1.66 -9.98 -13.95
N CYS A 138 -2.77 -9.82 -13.23
CA CYS A 138 -3.32 -10.84 -12.33
C CYS A 138 -3.44 -12.26 -12.95
N HIS A 139 -3.86 -12.38 -14.22
CA HIS A 139 -3.87 -13.66 -14.97
C HIS A 139 -2.49 -14.19 -15.34
N LYS A 140 -1.48 -13.32 -15.35
CA LYS A 140 -0.07 -13.69 -15.54
C LYS A 140 0.56 -14.12 -14.22
N GLY A 141 -0.14 -13.94 -13.09
CA GLY A 141 0.36 -14.25 -11.75
C GLY A 141 1.20 -13.13 -11.14
N TRP A 142 1.07 -11.90 -11.64
CA TRP A 142 1.68 -10.70 -11.03
C TRP A 142 1.07 -10.40 -9.67
N TYR A 143 1.85 -9.77 -8.80
CA TYR A 143 1.49 -9.57 -7.40
C TYR A 143 0.80 -8.24 -7.20
N HIS A 144 -0.31 -8.23 -6.49
CA HIS A 144 -0.95 -6.99 -6.03
C HIS A 144 -0.62 -6.74 -4.56
N LEU A 145 0.04 -5.63 -4.27
CA LEU A 145 0.26 -5.18 -2.90
C LEU A 145 -0.69 -4.03 -2.58
N TYR A 146 -1.29 -4.09 -1.40
CA TYR A 146 -2.25 -3.10 -0.90
C TYR A 146 -2.09 -2.85 0.60
N GLY A 147 -2.82 -1.86 1.12
CA GLY A 147 -2.89 -1.49 2.54
C GLY A 147 -4.34 -1.34 2.97
N HIS A 148 -4.69 -0.21 3.59
CA HIS A 148 -6.05 0.28 3.83
C HIS A 148 -6.90 -0.50 4.85
N LEU A 149 -6.79 -1.82 4.86
CA LEU A 149 -7.59 -2.71 5.69
C LEU A 149 -6.97 -2.95 7.08
N HIS A 150 -5.85 -2.28 7.37
CA HIS A 150 -5.10 -2.43 8.62
C HIS A 150 -4.71 -3.89 8.89
N ASP A 151 -5.20 -4.47 9.99
CA ASP A 151 -4.96 -5.84 10.45
C ASP A 151 -5.82 -6.90 9.75
N ARG A 152 -6.52 -6.55 8.66
CA ARG A 152 -7.42 -7.45 7.91
C ARG A 152 -6.92 -7.72 6.50
N LEU A 153 -7.40 -8.82 5.93
CA LEU A 153 -7.18 -9.17 4.52
C LEU A 153 -8.45 -8.90 3.71
N ALA A 154 -8.26 -8.48 2.46
CA ALA A 154 -9.34 -8.41 1.50
C ALA A 154 -9.74 -9.82 1.05
N GLU A 155 -11.04 -10.06 0.92
CA GLU A 155 -11.59 -11.31 0.37
C GLU A 155 -11.51 -11.32 -1.16
N ILE A 156 -10.30 -11.19 -1.70
CA ILE A 156 -10.03 -11.23 -3.15
C ILE A 156 -9.18 -12.46 -3.51
N PRO A 157 -9.52 -13.17 -4.60
CA PRO A 157 -8.76 -14.33 -5.02
C PRO A 157 -7.42 -13.92 -5.68
N GLY A 158 -6.52 -14.89 -5.80
CA GLY A 158 -5.27 -14.72 -6.52
C GLY A 158 -4.12 -14.26 -5.63
N ARG A 159 -3.16 -13.55 -6.24
CA ARG A 159 -1.89 -13.20 -5.60
C ARG A 159 -1.89 -11.75 -5.13
N ALA A 160 -2.65 -11.48 -4.07
CA ALA A 160 -2.75 -10.16 -3.47
C ALA A 160 -2.40 -10.19 -1.98
N LEU A 161 -1.70 -9.18 -1.48
CA LEU A 161 -1.24 -9.12 -0.09
C LEU A 161 -1.41 -7.73 0.51
N ASN A 162 -2.02 -7.68 1.69
CA ASN A 162 -1.97 -6.50 2.55
C ASN A 162 -0.56 -6.40 3.16
N VAL A 163 0.13 -5.29 2.93
CA VAL A 163 1.49 -5.01 3.46
C VAL A 163 1.47 -3.99 4.60
N GLY A 164 0.29 -3.67 5.14
CA GLY A 164 0.09 -2.75 6.26
C GLY A 164 0.91 -3.11 7.48
N PHE A 165 1.51 -2.10 8.11
CA PHE A 165 2.29 -2.28 9.35
C PHE A 165 1.43 -2.88 10.46
N ASP A 166 0.14 -2.54 10.49
CA ASP A 166 -0.83 -3.04 11.46
C ASP A 166 -1.05 -4.56 11.39
N LEU A 167 -0.69 -5.19 10.26
CA LEU A 167 -0.78 -6.65 10.07
C LEU A 167 0.55 -7.38 10.36
N HIS A 168 1.69 -6.74 10.06
CA HIS A 168 3.00 -7.41 10.07
C HIS A 168 3.93 -6.96 11.20
N GLY A 169 3.76 -5.75 11.74
CA GLY A 169 4.65 -5.15 12.74
C GLY A 169 6.08 -4.90 12.27
N ARG A 170 6.35 -5.07 10.97
CA ARG A 170 7.66 -4.93 10.32
C ARG A 170 7.47 -4.59 8.85
N PHE A 171 8.57 -4.20 8.19
CA PHE A 171 8.57 -4.02 6.74
C PHE A 171 8.86 -5.36 6.05
N LEU A 172 8.32 -5.51 4.85
CA LEU A 172 8.47 -6.72 4.05
C LEU A 172 9.51 -6.51 2.96
N THR A 173 10.35 -7.51 2.75
CA THR A 173 11.30 -7.58 1.62
C THR A 173 10.63 -8.22 0.39
N PRO A 174 11.20 -8.11 -0.81
CA PRO A 174 10.73 -8.87 -1.97
C PRO A 174 10.59 -10.36 -1.69
N GLN A 175 11.53 -10.96 -0.96
CA GLN A 175 11.50 -12.40 -0.62
C GLN A 175 10.38 -12.75 0.35
N ASP A 176 10.05 -11.86 1.30
CA ASP A 176 8.86 -12.06 2.15
C ASP A 176 7.59 -12.09 1.29
N ILE A 177 7.43 -11.12 0.39
CA ILE A 177 6.28 -11.00 -0.50
C ILE A 177 6.14 -12.25 -1.37
N ASP A 178 7.23 -12.70 -2.00
CA ASP A 178 7.26 -13.90 -2.84
C ASP A 178 6.95 -15.17 -2.04
N GLY A 179 7.46 -15.27 -0.81
CA GLY A 179 7.16 -16.38 0.09
C GLY A 179 5.66 -16.51 0.42
N PHE A 180 4.95 -15.39 0.55
CA PHE A 180 3.50 -15.40 0.76
C PHE A 180 2.71 -15.69 -0.52
N LEU A 181 3.13 -15.13 -1.66
CA LEU A 181 2.30 -15.05 -2.87
C LEU A 181 2.59 -16.10 -3.94
N SER A 182 3.84 -16.58 -4.05
CA SER A 182 4.22 -17.57 -5.06
C SER A 182 3.43 -18.89 -4.98
N PRO A 183 3.03 -19.42 -3.80
CA PRO A 183 2.26 -20.65 -3.72
C PRO A 183 0.80 -20.49 -4.13
N LEU A 184 0.28 -19.25 -4.16
CA LEU A 184 -1.12 -18.98 -4.46
C LEU A 184 -1.41 -19.10 -5.97
N PRO A 185 -2.64 -19.47 -6.36
CA PRO A 185 -3.02 -19.56 -7.76
C PRO A 185 -3.06 -18.17 -8.41
N LYS A 186 -2.81 -18.12 -9.72
CA LYS A 186 -3.13 -16.95 -10.54
C LYS A 186 -4.64 -16.86 -10.78
N ILE A 187 -5.15 -15.66 -11.08
CA ILE A 187 -6.55 -15.51 -11.48
C ILE A 187 -6.75 -16.15 -12.86
N SER A 188 -7.85 -16.87 -13.06
CA SER A 188 -8.21 -17.47 -14.36
C SER A 188 -9.52 -16.88 -14.86
N TYR A 189 -9.53 -16.42 -16.11
CA TYR A 189 -10.71 -15.78 -16.75
C TYR A 189 -11.50 -16.70 -17.68
N PHE A 190 -10.99 -17.89 -17.98
CA PHE A 190 -11.56 -18.77 -19.01
C PHE A 190 -12.63 -19.72 -18.44
N GLY A 191 -13.65 -19.14 -17.80
CA GLY A 191 -14.93 -19.83 -17.56
C GLY A 191 -15.81 -19.84 -18.81
N GLU A 192 -17.01 -20.41 -18.72
CA GLU A 192 -18.01 -20.37 -19.79
C GLU A 192 -18.27 -18.90 -20.22
N ASN A 193 -18.23 -18.63 -21.53
CA ASN A 193 -18.62 -17.32 -22.07
C ASN A 193 -20.12 -17.13 -21.82
N PRO A 194 -20.54 -16.28 -20.86
CA PRO A 194 -21.96 -16.04 -20.69
C PRO A 194 -22.51 -15.39 -21.96
N THR A 195 -23.70 -15.80 -22.38
CA THR A 195 -24.41 -15.16 -23.49
C THR A 195 -24.59 -13.67 -23.14
N VAL A 196 -23.97 -12.79 -23.94
CA VAL A 196 -24.03 -11.34 -23.74
C VAL A 196 -25.18 -10.77 -24.58
N PRO A 197 -26.02 -9.87 -24.02
CA PRO A 197 -27.09 -9.22 -24.79
C PRO A 197 -26.53 -8.39 -25.96
N SER A 198 -27.23 -8.43 -27.09
CA SER A 198 -26.85 -7.72 -28.32
C SER A 198 -27.70 -6.47 -28.63
N GLN A 199 -28.69 -6.15 -27.79
CA GLN A 199 -29.55 -4.97 -27.92
C GLN A 199 -29.53 -4.13 -26.65
N ILE A 200 -29.67 -2.80 -26.79
CA ILE A 200 -29.60 -1.84 -25.67
C ILE A 200 -30.60 -2.18 -24.56
N GLU A 201 -31.85 -2.48 -24.90
CA GLU A 201 -32.88 -2.73 -23.89
C GLU A 201 -32.61 -4.04 -23.13
N THR A 202 -32.24 -5.11 -23.84
CA THR A 202 -31.82 -6.36 -23.22
C THR A 202 -30.53 -6.22 -22.40
N ALA A 203 -29.67 -5.26 -22.74
CA ALA A 203 -28.45 -4.98 -21.99
C ALA A 203 -28.74 -4.29 -20.64
N LYS A 204 -29.74 -3.39 -20.58
CA LYS A 204 -30.16 -2.78 -19.31
C LYS A 204 -30.68 -3.83 -18.34
N ASP A 205 -31.59 -4.69 -18.79
CA ASP A 205 -32.18 -5.73 -17.95
C ASP A 205 -31.12 -6.73 -17.48
N PHE A 206 -30.24 -7.15 -18.38
CA PHE A 206 -29.10 -8.00 -18.04
C PHE A 206 -28.19 -7.35 -16.98
N VAL A 207 -27.81 -6.07 -17.16
CA VAL A 207 -26.97 -5.35 -16.20
C VAL A 207 -27.67 -5.25 -14.84
N ALA A 208 -28.94 -4.85 -14.81
CA ALA A 208 -29.71 -4.73 -13.56
C ALA A 208 -29.77 -6.07 -12.81
N HIS A 209 -30.15 -7.15 -13.50
CA HIS A 209 -30.23 -8.48 -12.92
C HIS A 209 -28.86 -9.00 -12.45
N ARG A 210 -27.80 -8.79 -13.25
CA ARG A 210 -26.45 -9.21 -12.85
C ARG A 210 -25.95 -8.44 -11.63
N LEU A 211 -26.22 -7.13 -11.55
CA LEU A 211 -25.83 -6.33 -10.39
C LEU A 211 -26.62 -6.73 -9.14
N GLN A 212 -27.92 -7.01 -9.25
CA GLN A 212 -28.71 -7.56 -8.14
C GLN A 212 -28.12 -8.88 -7.64
N ALA A 213 -27.84 -9.82 -8.54
CA ALA A 213 -27.23 -11.10 -8.20
C ALA A 213 -25.87 -10.95 -7.51
N ILE A 214 -24.99 -10.06 -8.00
CA ILE A 214 -23.69 -9.77 -7.37
C ILE A 214 -23.85 -9.22 -5.94
N ASN A 215 -24.90 -8.42 -5.70
CA ASN A 215 -25.15 -7.78 -4.41
C ASN A 215 -26.08 -8.60 -3.49
N ASN A 216 -26.48 -9.81 -3.90
CA ASN A 216 -27.46 -10.64 -3.18
C ASN A 216 -28.78 -9.90 -2.90
N LEU A 217 -29.27 -9.10 -3.85
CA LEU A 217 -30.53 -8.34 -3.80
C LEU A 217 -31.67 -9.01 -4.58
#